data_AF-A0A137QWJ5-F1
#
_entry.id   AF-A0A137QWJ5-F1
#
_cell.length_a   1.000
_cell.length_b   1.000
_cell.length_c   1.000
_cell.angle_alpha   90.00
_cell.angle_beta   90.00
_cell.angle_gamma   90.00
#
_symmetry.space_group_name_H-M   'P 1'
#
loop_
_entity.id
_entity.type
_entity.pdbx_description
1 polymer ?
#
loop_
_entity_poly.entity_id
_entity_poly.type
_entity_poly.pdbx_seq_one_letter_code
_entity_poly.pdbx_strand_id
1 'polypeptide(L)'
;MSLLARVADAARSPFSLLGSIRTATKRAGGTVHNHGGSPGKRLGVKKFSDQQVIPGNIIVRQRGTLFHPGQHVKMGRDHTIYATAPGFVRFYKEKWMRGTRRFVGVVLERGEVLPRDEAGRGRSRYFGLVNLNSSLAPPLTVQAQ
;
A
#
# COMPACT_ATOMS: atom_id res chain seq x y z
N MET A 1 -45.49 -19.13 -79.83
CA MET A 1 -44.55 -18.15 -79.23
C MET A 1 -44.68 -18.25 -77.71
N SER A 2 -43.83 -19.10 -77.11
CA SER A 2 -42.85 -18.76 -76.06
C SER A 2 -43.46 -18.46 -74.67
N LEU A 3 -43.51 -19.44 -73.76
CA LEU A 3 -42.46 -19.83 -72.79
C LEU A 3 -42.48 -18.99 -71.49
N LEU A 4 -43.07 -19.60 -70.44
CA LEU A 4 -42.60 -19.70 -69.05
C LEU A 4 -42.06 -18.47 -68.30
N ALA A 5 -42.92 -17.95 -67.42
CA ALA A 5 -42.81 -17.93 -65.95
C ALA A 5 -41.71 -17.14 -65.19
N ARG A 6 -42.18 -16.54 -64.08
CA ARG A 6 -41.49 -16.13 -62.83
C ARG A 6 -40.72 -14.81 -62.93
N VAL A 7 -40.85 -13.85 -62.03
CA VAL A 7 -40.62 -13.81 -60.57
C VAL A 7 -41.28 -12.50 -60.09
N ALA A 8 -42.14 -12.49 -59.07
CA ALA A 8 -41.88 -11.92 -57.73
C ALA A 8 -41.41 -10.44 -57.77
N ASP A 9 -41.79 -9.51 -56.92
CA ASP A 9 -42.39 -9.47 -55.60
C ASP A 9 -42.55 -7.95 -55.29
N ALA A 10 -43.37 -7.61 -54.31
CA ALA A 10 -43.29 -6.42 -53.46
C ALA A 10 -42.61 -5.11 -53.96
N ALA A 11 -43.42 -4.04 -54.08
CA ALA A 11 -43.19 -2.66 -53.57
C ALA A 11 -43.88 -1.64 -54.49
N ARG A 12 -45.10 -1.14 -54.23
CA ARG A 12 -45.45 -0.10 -53.24
C ARG A 12 -44.29 0.84 -52.88
N SER A 13 -44.01 1.82 -53.75
CA SER A 13 -44.06 3.25 -53.45
C SER A 13 -43.34 4.06 -54.55
N PRO A 14 -43.91 5.18 -55.05
CA PRO A 14 -43.26 6.01 -56.07
C PRO A 14 -42.19 6.96 -55.47
N PHE A 15 -41.69 6.69 -54.27
CA PHE A 15 -40.85 7.61 -53.48
C PHE A 15 -39.45 7.05 -53.17
N SER A 16 -38.83 6.36 -54.14
CA SER A 16 -37.49 5.77 -53.95
C SER A 16 -36.50 6.02 -55.11
N LEU A 17 -36.71 7.05 -55.94
CA LEU A 17 -35.82 7.39 -57.06
C LEU A 17 -34.78 8.49 -56.76
N LEU A 18 -34.81 9.09 -55.57
CA LEU A 18 -33.67 9.81 -55.00
C LEU A 18 -33.42 9.16 -53.64
N GLY A 19 -32.37 8.35 -53.57
CA GLY A 19 -32.04 7.58 -52.37
C GLY A 19 -32.03 8.47 -51.14
N SER A 20 -33.03 8.31 -50.27
CA SER A 20 -33.05 9.00 -48.99
C SER A 20 -31.89 8.43 -48.17
N ILE A 21 -30.80 9.19 -48.05
CA ILE A 21 -29.78 8.91 -47.05
C ILE A 21 -30.44 9.14 -45.69
N ARG A 22 -30.90 8.07 -45.05
CA ARG A 22 -31.31 8.14 -43.65
C ARG A 22 -30.05 8.21 -42.80
N THR A 23 -29.52 9.41 -42.61
CA THR A 23 -28.62 9.66 -41.49
C THR A 23 -29.42 9.54 -40.20
N ALA A 24 -28.79 9.02 -39.14
CA ALA A 24 -29.41 9.00 -37.82
C ALA A 24 -29.85 10.43 -37.45
N THR A 25 -31.12 10.61 -37.06
CA THR A 25 -31.71 11.93 -36.72
C THR A 25 -31.17 12.53 -35.43
N LYS A 26 -30.22 11.87 -34.77
CA LYS A 26 -29.46 12.41 -33.65
C LYS A 26 -27.98 12.22 -33.93
N ARG A 27 -27.26 13.31 -34.21
CA ARG A 27 -25.79 13.33 -34.28
C ARG A 27 -25.13 13.42 -32.89
N ALA A 28 -25.91 13.53 -31.83
CA ALA A 28 -25.43 13.73 -30.46
C ALA A 28 -26.14 12.79 -29.47
N GLY A 29 -25.88 11.49 -29.59
CA GLY A 29 -25.88 10.63 -28.41
C GLY A 29 -24.56 10.89 -27.69
N GLY A 30 -24.50 11.93 -26.86
CA GLY A 30 -23.29 12.25 -26.10
C GLY A 30 -22.75 11.01 -25.39
N THR A 31 -21.42 10.89 -25.30
CA THR A 31 -20.79 9.82 -24.53
C THR A 31 -21.37 9.82 -23.11
N VAL A 32 -21.69 8.63 -22.59
CA VAL A 32 -22.06 8.50 -21.17
C VAL A 32 -20.92 9.11 -20.36
N HIS A 33 -21.27 9.97 -19.39
CA HIS A 33 -20.25 10.57 -18.54
C HIS A 33 -19.51 9.45 -17.83
N ASN A 34 -18.21 9.31 -18.09
CA ASN A 34 -17.38 8.39 -17.33
C ASN A 34 -17.44 8.86 -15.87
N HIS A 35 -18.14 8.11 -15.02
CA HIS A 35 -18.17 8.30 -13.57
C HIS A 35 -16.83 7.86 -12.95
N GLY A 36 -15.73 8.38 -13.51
CA GLY A 36 -14.36 7.98 -13.25
C GLY A 36 -14.00 8.20 -11.79
N GLY A 37 -14.04 7.13 -11.01
CA GLY A 37 -13.62 7.14 -9.62
C GLY A 37 -13.11 5.77 -9.23
N SER A 38 -11.81 5.66 -8.95
CA SER A 38 -11.28 4.48 -8.27
C SER A 38 -11.45 4.66 -6.76
N PRO A 39 -11.79 3.61 -5.99
CA PRO A 39 -11.91 3.74 -4.54
C PRO A 39 -10.56 4.07 -3.92
N GLY A 40 -10.59 4.89 -2.87
CA GLY A 40 -9.40 5.26 -2.10
C GLY A 40 -8.66 4.02 -1.56
N LYS A 41 -7.34 4.01 -1.71
CA LYS A 41 -6.50 2.83 -1.37
C LYS A 41 -6.05 2.77 0.10
N ARG A 42 -6.56 3.67 0.95
CA ARG A 42 -6.29 3.74 2.40
C ARG A 42 -4.79 3.73 2.74
N LEU A 43 -3.99 4.44 1.94
CA LEU A 43 -2.55 4.63 2.17
C LEU A 43 -2.30 5.49 3.42
N GLY A 44 -1.04 5.59 3.82
CA GLY A 44 -0.58 6.41 4.94
C GLY A 44 -0.05 5.61 6.13
N VAL A 45 0.25 6.35 7.19
CA VAL A 45 0.76 5.83 8.46
C VAL A 45 -0.35 5.06 9.18
N LYS A 46 0.01 3.90 9.76
CA LYS A 46 -0.85 3.00 10.52
C LYS A 46 -0.44 2.90 11.98
N LYS A 47 0.84 3.13 12.28
CA LYS A 47 1.36 3.24 13.64
C LYS A 47 2.14 4.54 13.78
N PHE A 48 1.75 5.35 14.75
CA PHE A 48 2.40 6.64 15.05
C PHE A 48 3.65 6.44 15.90
N SER A 49 4.40 7.52 16.14
CA SER A 49 5.54 7.49 17.05
C SER A 49 5.10 6.97 18.43
N ASP A 50 5.96 6.17 19.04
CA ASP A 50 5.86 5.71 20.44
C ASP A 50 4.73 4.70 20.67
N GLN A 51 4.10 4.25 19.59
CA GLN A 51 3.14 3.16 19.66
C GLN A 51 3.85 1.82 19.72
N GLN A 52 3.33 0.95 20.59
CA GLN A 52 3.79 -0.42 20.71
C GLN A 52 3.42 -1.22 19.46
N VAL A 53 4.38 -2.01 18.98
CA VAL A 53 4.23 -2.91 17.83
C VAL A 53 4.81 -4.28 18.16
N ILE A 54 4.23 -5.29 17.51
CA ILE A 54 4.74 -6.66 17.46
C ILE A 54 5.26 -6.95 16.05
N PRO A 55 6.09 -7.98 15.86
CA PRO A 55 6.52 -8.40 14.52
C PRO A 55 5.33 -8.63 13.58
N GLY A 56 5.44 -8.16 12.33
CA GLY A 56 4.38 -8.26 11.32
C GLY A 56 3.41 -7.07 11.28
N ASN A 57 3.39 -6.23 12.31
CA ASN A 57 2.54 -5.02 12.29
C ASN A 57 2.97 -4.06 11.18
N ILE A 58 2.00 -3.57 10.42
CA ILE A 58 2.20 -2.55 9.39
C ILE A 58 2.34 -1.18 10.05
N ILE A 59 3.40 -0.45 9.70
CA ILE A 59 3.66 0.91 10.18
C ILE A 59 3.23 1.95 9.14
N VAL A 60 3.56 1.73 7.86
CA VAL A 60 3.20 2.65 6.77
C VAL A 60 2.84 1.88 5.51
N ARG A 61 1.71 2.22 4.89
CA ARG A 61 1.35 1.80 3.52
C ARG A 61 1.57 2.96 2.57
N GLN A 62 2.37 2.79 1.53
CA GLN A 62 2.77 3.88 0.65
C GLN A 62 2.85 3.45 -0.81
N ARG A 63 3.03 4.41 -1.71
CA ARG A 63 3.41 4.18 -3.11
C ARG A 63 4.79 4.80 -3.30
N GLY A 64 5.75 3.97 -3.69
CA GLY A 64 7.17 4.32 -3.60
C GLY A 64 7.63 4.51 -2.16
N THR A 65 8.87 4.96 -1.97
CA THR A 65 9.52 5.09 -0.67
C THR A 65 9.49 6.52 -0.15
N LEU A 66 8.34 6.96 0.39
CA LEU A 66 8.24 8.24 1.10
C LEU A 66 8.96 8.19 2.45
N PHE A 67 8.89 7.02 3.08
CA PHE A 67 9.67 6.59 4.22
C PHE A 67 10.53 5.40 3.82
N HIS A 68 11.74 5.34 4.39
CA HIS A 68 12.69 4.26 4.24
C HIS A 68 12.72 3.37 5.49
N PRO A 69 13.08 2.09 5.36
CA PRO A 69 13.16 1.19 6.50
C PRO A 69 14.43 1.50 7.29
N GLY A 70 14.29 1.67 8.60
CA GLY A 70 15.38 1.85 9.55
C GLY A 70 15.60 0.62 10.41
N GLN A 71 15.93 0.83 11.69
CA GLN A 71 16.22 -0.25 12.63
C GLN A 71 14.98 -1.13 12.93
N HIS A 72 15.18 -2.45 13.01
CA HIS A 72 14.14 -3.47 13.32
C HIS A 72 12.89 -3.45 12.45
N VAL A 73 13.02 -2.94 11.22
CA VAL A 73 11.93 -2.73 10.27
C VAL A 73 12.35 -3.25 8.90
N LYS A 74 11.39 -3.79 8.14
CA LYS A 74 11.60 -4.25 6.76
C LYS A 74 10.54 -3.69 5.82
N MET A 75 10.81 -3.80 4.53
CA MET A 75 9.95 -3.31 3.45
C MET A 75 9.39 -4.48 2.64
N GLY A 76 8.10 -4.45 2.34
CA GLY A 76 7.42 -5.41 1.46
C GLY A 76 7.52 -5.02 -0.02
N ARG A 77 6.97 -5.88 -0.91
CA ARG A 77 6.94 -5.67 -2.36
C ARG A 77 6.28 -4.35 -2.78
N ASP A 78 5.25 -3.92 -2.06
CA ASP A 78 4.50 -2.69 -2.34
C ASP A 78 5.06 -1.48 -1.58
N HIS A 79 6.31 -1.56 -1.10
CA HIS A 79 6.98 -0.59 -0.24
C HIS A 79 6.28 -0.36 1.11
N THR A 80 5.38 -1.26 1.52
CA THR A 80 4.80 -1.25 2.87
C THR A 80 5.90 -1.53 3.90
N ILE A 81 5.93 -0.72 4.94
CA ILE A 81 6.89 -0.83 6.04
C ILE A 81 6.24 -1.60 7.18
N TYR A 82 6.92 -2.64 7.67
CA TYR A 82 6.44 -3.49 8.77
C TYR A 82 7.53 -3.77 9.81
N ALA A 83 7.10 -4.00 11.06
CA ALA A 83 7.97 -4.29 12.18
C ALA A 83 8.52 -5.73 12.12
N THR A 84 9.79 -5.93 12.45
CA THR A 84 10.43 -7.26 12.55
C THR A 84 10.67 -7.69 13.99
N ALA A 85 10.79 -6.74 14.92
CA ALA A 85 10.93 -6.99 16.36
C ALA A 85 9.80 -6.29 17.13
N PRO A 86 9.44 -6.76 18.34
CA PRO A 86 8.55 -6.01 19.21
C PRO A 86 9.26 -4.75 19.73
N GLY A 87 8.50 -3.70 19.97
CA GLY A 87 9.05 -2.44 20.45
C GLY A 87 8.14 -1.24 20.18
N PHE A 88 8.75 -0.06 20.06
CA PHE A 88 8.08 1.22 19.86
C PHE A 88 8.53 1.88 18.55
N VAL A 89 7.57 2.41 17.78
CA VAL A 89 7.86 3.05 16.49
C VAL A 89 8.53 4.41 16.69
N ARG A 90 9.56 4.72 15.89
CA ARG A 90 10.20 6.03 15.83
C ARG A 90 10.39 6.46 14.39
N PHE A 91 9.97 7.70 14.10
CA PHE A 91 10.21 8.37 12.83
C PHE A 91 11.40 9.31 12.98
N TYR A 92 12.35 9.27 12.06
CA TYR A 92 13.52 10.14 12.10
C TYR A 92 13.97 10.55 10.70
N LYS A 93 14.83 11.56 10.64
CA LYS A 93 15.43 12.05 9.40
C LYS A 93 16.93 11.87 9.49
N GLU A 94 17.53 11.44 8.41
CA GLU A 94 18.97 11.21 8.34
C GLU A 94 19.52 11.74 7.02
N LYS A 95 20.73 12.30 7.06
CA LYS A 95 21.43 12.76 5.87
C LYS A 95 21.85 11.53 5.07
N TRP A 96 21.39 11.47 3.83
CA TRP A 96 21.72 10.41 2.88
C TRP A 96 22.40 10.99 1.65
N MET A 97 23.70 10.71 1.49
CA MET A 97 24.53 11.18 0.38
C MET A 97 24.40 12.70 0.16
N ARG A 98 23.55 13.10 -0.79
CA ARG A 98 23.32 14.49 -1.23
C ARG A 98 22.04 15.15 -0.67
N GLY A 99 21.24 14.44 0.13
CA GLY A 99 19.98 14.98 0.66
C GLY A 99 19.57 14.40 2.00
N THR A 100 18.33 14.68 2.41
CA THR A 100 17.75 14.16 3.66
C THR A 100 16.67 13.14 3.35
N ARG A 101 16.75 11.96 3.96
CA ARG A 101 15.73 10.91 3.85
C ARG A 101 14.99 10.73 5.17
N ARG A 102 13.73 10.32 5.08
CA ARG A 102 12.89 10.00 6.23
C ARG A 102 12.91 8.50 6.46
N PHE A 103 13.16 8.08 7.68
CA PHE A 103 13.24 6.69 8.07
C PHE A 103 12.19 6.35 9.12
N VAL A 104 11.85 5.07 9.17
CA VAL A 104 10.95 4.46 10.15
C VAL A 104 11.69 3.31 10.79
N GLY A 105 11.90 3.39 12.09
CA GLY A 105 12.48 2.32 12.88
C GLY A 105 11.57 1.90 14.02
N VAL A 106 11.91 0.76 14.61
CA VAL A 106 11.36 0.28 15.87
C VAL A 106 12.50 0.20 16.88
N VAL A 107 12.24 0.66 18.09
CA VAL A 107 13.14 0.70 19.23
C VAL A 107 12.66 -0.32 20.25
N LEU A 108 13.57 -1.04 20.91
CA LEU A 108 13.19 -2.07 21.89
C LEU A 108 12.57 -1.43 23.15
N GLU A 109 13.25 -0.43 23.72
CA GLU A 109 12.77 0.28 24.90
C GLU A 109 11.98 1.54 24.54
N ARG A 110 11.05 1.91 25.41
CA ARG A 110 10.29 3.15 25.24
C ARG A 110 11.20 4.34 25.53
N GLY A 111 11.27 5.28 24.58
CA GLY A 111 11.95 6.58 24.79
C GLY A 111 13.35 6.66 24.19
N GLU A 112 13.91 5.57 23.65
CA GLU A 112 15.17 5.69 22.94
C GLU A 112 14.96 6.40 21.59
N VAL A 113 15.95 7.21 21.22
CA VAL A 113 15.94 8.06 20.03
C VAL A 113 16.67 7.36 18.89
N LEU A 114 16.17 7.53 17.66
CA LEU A 114 16.84 7.15 16.42
C LEU A 114 17.27 8.41 15.65
N PRO A 115 18.41 8.40 14.95
CA PRO A 115 19.36 7.29 14.77
C PRO A 115 20.21 7.04 16.03
N ARG A 116 20.53 5.77 16.32
CA ARG A 116 21.39 5.41 17.47
C ARG A 116 22.85 5.68 17.14
N ASP A 117 23.62 6.06 18.15
CA ASP A 117 25.07 5.98 18.10
C ASP A 117 25.50 4.51 18.26
N GLU A 118 25.69 3.82 17.13
CA GLU A 118 26.12 2.41 17.12
C GLU A 118 27.57 2.24 17.59
N ALA A 119 28.41 3.28 17.51
CA ALA A 119 29.82 3.22 17.88
C ALA A 119 30.00 3.12 19.40
N GLY A 120 29.29 3.95 20.17
CA GLY A 120 29.40 3.95 21.63
C GLY A 120 28.58 2.88 22.33
N ARG A 121 27.37 2.58 21.85
CA ARG A 121 26.41 1.68 22.53
C ARG A 121 26.28 0.29 21.92
N GLY A 122 26.92 0.07 20.77
CA GLY A 122 26.75 -1.15 20.00
C GLY A 122 25.38 -1.24 19.30
N ARG A 123 25.23 -2.29 18.47
CA ARG A 123 24.00 -2.52 17.71
C ARG A 123 22.92 -3.17 18.57
N SER A 124 21.75 -2.53 18.65
CA SER A 124 20.57 -3.12 19.30
C SER A 124 20.13 -4.41 18.60
N ARG A 125 19.97 -5.49 19.36
CA ARG A 125 19.53 -6.81 18.91
C ARG A 125 18.43 -7.31 19.84
N TYR A 126 17.33 -7.80 19.25
CA TYR A 126 16.25 -8.44 19.99
C TYR A 126 16.55 -9.93 20.17
N PHE A 127 16.68 -10.39 21.41
CA PHE A 127 16.82 -11.81 21.74
C PHE A 127 15.43 -12.36 22.09
N GLY A 128 14.74 -12.91 21.08
CA GLY A 128 13.36 -13.40 21.20
C GLY A 128 13.20 -14.78 21.84
N LEU A 129 14.21 -15.28 22.55
CA LEU A 129 14.21 -16.60 23.18
C LEU A 129 14.03 -16.48 24.69
N VAL A 130 13.28 -17.42 25.27
CA VAL A 130 13.03 -17.49 26.71
C VAL A 130 13.87 -18.63 27.30
N ASN A 131 14.49 -18.39 28.46
CA ASN A 131 15.20 -19.44 29.18
C ASN A 131 14.20 -20.33 29.92
N LEU A 132 14.00 -21.55 29.42
CA LEU A 132 13.08 -22.54 29.99
C LEU A 132 13.60 -23.18 31.29
N ASN A 133 14.90 -23.06 31.59
CA ASN A 133 15.54 -23.64 32.77
C ASN A 133 15.59 -22.67 33.97
N SER A 134 14.98 -21.49 33.85
CA SER A 134 15.07 -20.40 34.84
C SER A 134 14.30 -20.65 36.14
N SER A 135 13.50 -21.72 36.24
CA SER A 135 12.84 -22.13 37.49
C SER A 135 13.81 -22.60 38.59
N LEU A 136 15.10 -22.69 38.29
CA LEU A 136 16.19 -22.96 39.24
C LEU A 136 16.94 -21.70 39.69
N ALA A 137 16.53 -20.51 39.25
CA ALA A 137 17.14 -19.27 39.72
C ALA A 137 16.85 -19.11 41.23
N PRO A 138 17.87 -18.87 42.07
CA PRO A 138 17.62 -18.55 43.47
C PRO A 138 16.68 -17.34 43.54
N PRO A 139 15.70 -17.32 44.47
CA PRO A 139 14.82 -16.17 44.61
C PRO A 139 15.68 -14.92 44.78
N LEU A 140 15.37 -13.87 44.00
CA LEU A 140 16.04 -12.58 44.13
C LEU A 140 15.95 -12.15 45.60
N THR A 141 17.09 -12.17 46.29
CA THR A 141 17.19 -11.63 47.64
C THR A 141 16.82 -10.16 47.54
N VAL A 142 15.60 -9.83 47.94
CA VAL A 142 15.20 -8.45 48.21
C VAL A 142 16.16 -7.97 49.28
N GLN A 143 17.12 -7.12 48.91
CA GLN A 143 17.93 -6.41 49.88
C GLN A 143 16.97 -5.56 50.71
N ALA A 144 16.66 -6.05 51.91
CA ALA A 144 16.03 -5.25 52.94
C ALA A 144 16.98 -4.10 53.28
N GLN A 145 16.41 -2.90 53.38
CA GLN A 145 17.09 -1.69 53.85
C GLN A 145 17.52 -1.84 55.32
#